data_AF-A0A849C7W4-F1
#
_entry.id   AF-A0A849C7W4-F1
#
_cell.length_a   1.000
_cell.length_b   1.000
_cell.length_c   1.000
_cell.angle_alpha   90.00
_cell.angle_beta   90.00
_cell.angle_gamma   90.00
#
_symmetry.space_group_name_H-M   'P 1'
#
loop_
_entity.id
_entity.type
_entity.pdbx_description
1 polymer ?
#
loop_
_entity_poly.entity_id
_entity_poly.type
_entity_poly.pdbx_seq_one_letter_code
_entity_poly.pdbx_strand_id
1 'polypeptide(L)'
;MTVEARDRKILWARSHNACAICRQPLVLNATETDRESVVGDEAHIVAQSGGGPRAGLIPVSELDKYDNLILLCKVHHKQVDDQPMFFTAERLRRLKADHEQWAAQKFEAPATEDIRQSNNRTAGVGVKVSGRDAAAIDWDPQQSARGNPTGGYVTFEGHQGIYWVLVGILLLMAALAATGVIVGDAAWRIACVVFIAIDVALIIGFWGLAMQPVRLEVGVAGVQTFFPKNSAWMPWDLIDRIDVTRIDGNLGLAAWSRHADAYPTAGEEGMGAHYVPSLGAVTLCPLGPLRAGRREVVRALQFYGQNRCA
;
A
#
# COMPACT_ATOMS: atom_id res chain seq x y z
N MET A 1 39.74 16.95 -1.63
CA MET A 1 39.79 15.63 -0.97
C MET A 1 38.49 14.89 -1.31
N THR A 2 38.49 13.56 -1.24
CA THR A 2 37.39 12.71 -1.72
C THR A 2 36.87 11.83 -0.59
N VAL A 3 35.55 11.66 -0.50
CA VAL A 3 34.90 10.72 0.42
C VAL A 3 35.50 9.32 0.26
N GLU A 4 35.92 8.72 1.38
CA GLU A 4 36.48 7.37 1.39
C GLU A 4 35.44 6.32 0.99
N ALA A 5 35.87 5.26 0.30
CA ALA A 5 34.97 4.19 -0.12
C ALA A 5 34.22 3.51 1.05
N ARG A 6 34.83 3.48 2.25
CA ARG A 6 34.20 3.01 3.48
C ARG A 6 32.98 3.87 3.86
N ASP A 7 33.18 5.17 3.96
CA ASP A 7 32.14 6.11 4.41
C ASP A 7 31.02 6.24 3.38
N ARG A 8 31.37 6.22 2.09
CA ARG A 8 30.41 6.06 0.98
C ARG A 8 29.54 4.82 1.18
N LYS A 9 30.13 3.64 1.36
CA LYS A 9 29.36 2.39 1.55
C LYS A 9 28.42 2.48 2.76
N ILE A 10 28.90 3.02 3.88
CA ILE A 10 28.08 3.20 5.09
C ILE A 10 26.92 4.14 4.81
N LEU A 11 27.17 5.29 4.16
CA LEU A 11 26.13 6.26 3.82
C LEU A 11 25.05 5.64 2.94
N TRP A 12 25.43 5.06 1.80
CA TRP A 12 24.48 4.47 0.85
C TRP A 12 23.71 3.30 1.45
N ALA A 13 24.36 2.47 2.29
CA ALA A 13 23.72 1.36 2.97
C ALA A 13 22.70 1.84 4.00
N ARG A 14 23.06 2.77 4.89
CA ARG A 14 22.16 3.28 5.94
C ARG A 14 21.01 4.11 5.36
N SER A 15 21.25 4.83 4.27
CA SER A 15 20.21 5.56 3.53
C SER A 15 19.35 4.66 2.62
N HIS A 16 19.65 3.36 2.53
CA HIS A 16 18.90 2.39 1.72
C HIS A 16 18.62 2.86 0.28
N ASN A 17 19.65 3.42 -0.37
CA ASN A 17 19.57 3.93 -1.74
C ASN A 17 18.42 4.95 -1.98
N ALA A 18 18.05 5.73 -0.97
CA ALA A 18 16.97 6.70 -1.06
C ALA A 18 17.40 8.12 -0.67
N CYS A 19 16.79 9.12 -1.30
CA CYS A 19 17.03 10.52 -0.95
C CYS A 19 16.56 10.81 0.47
N ALA A 20 17.37 11.49 1.28
CA ALA A 20 17.01 11.84 2.66
C ALA A 20 15.74 12.71 2.78
N ILE A 21 15.42 13.49 1.74
CA ILE A 21 14.25 14.36 1.71
C ILE A 21 13.05 13.66 1.07
N CYS A 22 13.10 13.36 -0.23
CA CYS A 22 11.94 12.86 -0.97
C CYS A 22 11.81 11.33 -1.03
N ARG A 23 12.76 10.59 -0.46
CA ARG A 23 12.75 9.12 -0.38
C ARG A 23 12.71 8.36 -1.71
N GLN A 24 12.86 9.07 -2.84
CA GLN A 24 12.97 8.44 -4.15
C GLN A 24 14.25 7.59 -4.25
N PRO A 25 14.23 6.46 -4.99
CA PRO A 25 15.42 5.69 -5.28
C PRO A 25 16.49 6.54 -5.97
N LEU A 26 17.76 6.31 -5.61
CA LEU A 26 18.91 7.05 -6.12
C LEU A 26 19.74 6.28 -7.14
N VAL A 27 19.34 5.05 -7.44
CA VAL A 27 19.79 4.27 -8.59
C VAL A 27 18.57 3.91 -9.40
N LEU A 28 18.52 4.38 -10.64
CA LEU A 28 17.48 4.05 -11.60
C LEU A 28 17.88 2.80 -12.37
N ASN A 29 16.90 1.97 -12.70
CA ASN A 29 17.12 0.74 -13.45
C ASN A 29 17.78 1.02 -14.81
N ALA A 30 18.51 0.02 -15.30
CA ALA A 30 18.98 -0.04 -16.67
C ALA A 30 17.83 0.14 -17.68
N THR A 31 18.14 0.74 -18.82
CA THR A 31 17.27 0.70 -20.01
C THR A 31 17.63 -0.53 -20.85
N GLU A 32 17.01 -0.71 -22.00
CA GLU A 32 17.40 -1.78 -22.95
C GLU A 32 18.85 -1.62 -23.45
N THR A 33 19.36 -0.38 -23.47
CA THR A 33 20.65 -0.04 -24.07
C THR A 33 21.71 0.45 -23.07
N ASP A 34 21.29 0.85 -21.87
CA ASP A 34 22.14 1.55 -20.91
C ASP A 34 22.09 0.89 -19.54
N ARG A 35 23.22 0.91 -18.83
CA ARG A 35 23.32 0.44 -17.44
C ARG A 35 22.55 1.36 -16.47
N GLU A 36 22.47 0.95 -15.22
CA GLU A 36 21.84 1.71 -14.14
C GLU A 36 22.40 3.13 -14.02
N SER A 37 21.50 4.09 -13.76
CA SER A 37 21.86 5.50 -13.60
C SER A 37 21.88 5.88 -12.12
N VAL A 38 23.01 6.37 -11.63
CA VAL A 38 23.15 6.89 -10.26
C VAL A 38 22.75 8.36 -10.26
N VAL A 39 21.60 8.64 -9.66
CA VAL A 39 21.00 10.00 -9.58
C VAL A 39 21.07 10.60 -8.18
N GLY A 40 21.76 9.92 -7.26
CA GLY A 40 22.10 10.40 -5.92
C GLY A 40 23.50 10.99 -5.81
N ASP A 41 23.64 11.96 -4.93
CA ASP A 41 24.90 12.60 -4.57
C ASP A 41 25.14 12.48 -3.04
N GLU A 42 26.42 12.31 -2.68
CA GLU A 42 26.93 12.45 -1.31
C GLU A 42 27.10 13.93 -0.99
N ALA A 43 26.09 14.56 -0.38
CA ALA A 43 26.12 15.97 -0.07
C ALA A 43 26.78 16.23 1.29
N HIS A 44 27.63 17.25 1.36
CA HIS A 44 28.22 17.70 2.61
C HIS A 44 27.24 18.56 3.42
N ILE A 45 27.05 18.21 4.69
CA ILE A 45 26.28 19.02 5.64
C ILE A 45 27.01 20.33 5.92
N VAL A 46 28.33 20.27 6.16
CA VAL A 46 29.24 21.40 6.24
C VAL A 46 30.17 21.36 5.03
N ALA A 47 30.13 22.41 4.19
CA ALA A 47 30.87 22.44 2.93
C ALA A 47 32.39 22.36 3.11
N GLN A 48 33.03 21.70 2.15
CA GLN A 48 34.49 21.55 2.09
C GLN A 48 35.21 22.86 1.73
N SER A 49 34.59 23.70 0.89
CA SER A 49 35.16 24.99 0.49
C SER A 49 34.89 26.06 1.53
N GLY A 50 35.88 26.92 1.82
CA GLY A 50 35.73 28.00 2.81
C GLY A 50 34.64 29.03 2.47
N GLY A 51 34.24 29.13 1.20
CA GLY A 51 33.12 29.96 0.74
C GLY A 51 31.81 29.18 0.49
N GLY A 52 31.78 27.89 0.81
CA GLY A 52 30.61 27.04 0.59
C GLY A 52 29.56 27.14 1.70
N PRO A 53 28.35 26.60 1.47
CA PRO A 53 27.30 26.54 2.47
C PRO A 53 27.78 25.98 3.82
N ARG A 54 27.58 26.75 4.90
CA ARG A 54 27.83 26.32 6.29
C ARG A 54 29.31 26.00 6.59
N ALA A 55 30.26 26.48 5.79
CA ALA A 55 31.69 26.22 5.95
C ALA A 55 32.25 26.68 7.31
N GLY A 56 33.35 26.08 7.75
CA GLY A 56 34.08 26.48 8.96
C GLY A 56 33.51 25.97 10.29
N LEU A 57 32.43 25.19 10.26
CA LEU A 57 31.79 24.66 11.47
C LEU A 57 32.47 23.40 12.04
N ILE A 58 33.31 22.71 11.27
CA ILE A 58 34.04 21.50 11.68
C ILE A 58 35.49 21.51 11.16
N PRO A 59 36.42 20.76 11.79
CA PRO A 59 37.79 20.61 11.30
C PRO A 59 37.87 19.98 9.91
N VAL A 60 38.94 20.29 9.17
CA VAL A 60 39.16 19.76 7.81
C VAL A 60 39.20 18.23 7.76
N SER A 61 39.67 17.58 8.83
CA SER A 61 39.72 16.12 8.97
C SER A 61 38.35 15.45 9.02
N GLU A 62 37.30 16.19 9.40
CA GLU A 62 35.94 15.69 9.59
C GLU A 62 35.04 15.94 8.36
N LEU A 63 35.51 16.74 7.38
CA LEU A 63 34.69 17.17 6.25
C LEU A 63 34.20 15.99 5.41
N ASP A 64 35.06 15.02 5.11
CA ASP A 64 34.73 13.88 4.24
C ASP A 64 34.27 12.63 5.01
N LYS A 65 33.98 12.77 6.31
CA LYS A 65 33.51 11.67 7.16
C LYS A 65 32.02 11.46 7.02
N TYR A 66 31.60 10.20 7.16
CA TYR A 66 30.19 9.78 7.08
C TYR A 66 29.22 10.67 7.91
N ASP A 67 29.64 11.15 9.08
CA ASP A 67 28.81 11.98 9.96
C ASP A 67 28.51 13.37 9.36
N ASN A 68 29.37 13.87 8.47
CA ASN A 68 29.16 15.13 7.75
C ASN A 68 28.48 14.94 6.39
N LEU A 69 28.06 13.72 6.02
CA LEU A 69 27.46 13.43 4.73
C LEU A 69 25.97 13.11 4.85
N ILE A 70 25.18 13.59 3.91
CA ILE A 70 23.77 13.23 3.73
C ILE A 70 23.52 12.81 2.28
N LEU A 71 22.76 11.74 2.07
CA LEU A 71 22.49 11.22 0.74
C LEU A 71 21.24 11.89 0.14
N LEU A 72 21.38 12.54 -1.01
CA LEU A 72 20.30 13.32 -1.65
C LEU A 72 20.22 13.04 -3.15
N CYS A 73 19.03 13.20 -3.76
CA CYS A 73 18.94 13.27 -5.21
C CYS A 73 19.47 14.62 -5.71
N LYS A 74 19.89 14.70 -6.98
CA LYS A 74 20.47 15.93 -7.57
C LYS A 74 19.63 17.20 -7.37
N VAL A 75 18.29 17.08 -7.42
CA VAL A 75 17.37 18.20 -7.19
C VAL A 75 17.49 18.73 -5.76
N HIS A 76 17.42 17.83 -4.77
CA HIS A 76 17.49 18.23 -3.37
C HIS A 76 18.90 18.62 -2.94
N HIS A 77 19.94 18.01 -3.53
CA HIS A 77 21.32 18.44 -3.32
C HIS A 77 21.50 19.91 -3.72
N LYS A 78 21.05 20.28 -4.93
CA LYS A 78 21.07 21.68 -5.36
C LYS A 78 20.25 22.59 -4.44
N GLN A 79 19.07 22.14 -4.02
CA GLN A 79 18.20 22.92 -3.13
C GLN A 79 18.87 23.23 -1.78
N VAL A 80 19.54 22.25 -1.15
CA VAL A 80 20.18 22.46 0.15
C VAL A 80 21.40 23.36 0.08
N ASP A 81 22.06 23.40 -1.08
CA ASP A 81 23.19 24.28 -1.34
C ASP A 81 22.74 25.71 -1.65
N ASP A 82 21.67 25.87 -2.44
CA ASP A 82 21.14 27.17 -2.82
C ASP A 82 20.38 27.87 -1.66
N GLN A 83 19.90 27.11 -0.66
CA GLN A 83 19.08 27.62 0.46
C GLN A 83 19.70 27.38 1.84
N PRO A 84 20.96 27.82 2.10
CA PRO A 84 21.71 27.48 3.31
C PRO A 84 21.13 28.04 4.60
N MET A 85 20.35 29.12 4.53
CA MET A 85 19.68 29.72 5.68
C MET A 85 18.51 28.86 6.18
N PHE A 86 17.81 28.17 5.27
CA PHE A 86 16.71 27.27 5.63
C PHE A 86 17.23 25.87 5.98
N PHE A 87 18.22 25.38 5.23
CA PHE A 87 18.90 24.11 5.47
C PHE A 87 20.15 24.32 6.31
N THR A 88 19.98 24.69 7.58
CA THR A 88 21.11 24.79 8.51
C THR A 88 21.78 23.44 8.74
N ALA A 89 23.03 23.42 9.23
CA ALA A 89 23.74 22.18 9.53
C ALA A 89 22.97 21.31 10.54
N GLU A 90 22.40 21.94 11.58
CA GLU A 90 21.48 21.33 12.55
C GLU A 90 20.32 20.60 11.85
N ARG A 91 19.65 21.28 10.91
CA ARG A 91 18.49 20.73 10.20
C ARG A 91 18.88 19.56 9.31
N LEU A 92 20.00 19.65 8.60
CA LEU A 92 20.49 18.56 7.75
C LEU A 92 20.89 17.34 8.57
N ARG A 93 21.49 17.52 9.76
CA ARG A 93 21.76 16.40 10.67
C ARG A 93 20.48 15.72 11.14
N ARG A 94 19.44 16.49 11.47
CA ARG A 94 18.11 15.93 11.80
C ARG A 94 17.52 15.17 10.61
N LEU A 95 17.53 15.76 9.42
CA LEU A 95 17.06 15.09 8.20
C LEU A 95 17.81 13.78 7.91
N LYS A 96 19.13 13.75 8.11
CA LYS A 96 19.95 12.53 8.01
C LYS A 96 19.51 11.50 9.06
N ALA A 97 19.42 11.88 10.32
CA ALA A 97 19.05 10.98 11.41
C ALA A 97 17.63 10.41 11.24
N ASP A 98 16.64 11.27 10.98
CA ASP A 98 15.25 10.86 10.71
C ASP A 98 15.18 9.96 9.48
N HIS A 99 16.04 10.22 8.49
CA HIS A 99 16.11 9.38 7.30
C HIS A 99 16.68 8.00 7.57
N GLU A 100 17.84 7.93 8.20
CA GLU A 100 18.49 6.66 8.51
C GLU A 100 17.67 5.85 9.52
N GLN A 101 16.95 6.49 10.45
CA GLN A 101 16.00 5.83 11.34
C GLN A 101 14.82 5.26 10.57
N TRP A 102 14.17 6.05 9.71
CA TRP A 102 13.12 5.55 8.81
C TRP A 102 13.60 4.38 7.95
N ALA A 103 14.84 4.46 7.47
CA ALA A 103 15.43 3.46 6.61
C ALA A 103 15.72 2.18 7.42
N ALA A 104 16.34 2.28 8.60
CA ALA A 104 16.55 1.15 9.50
C ALA A 104 15.22 0.48 9.86
N GLN A 105 14.20 1.24 10.24
CA GLN A 105 12.86 0.70 10.57
C GLN A 105 12.19 -0.01 9.40
N LYS A 106 12.47 0.41 8.15
CA LYS A 106 11.92 -0.20 6.94
C LYS A 106 12.61 -1.52 6.57
N PHE A 107 13.83 -1.77 7.06
CA PHE A 107 14.69 -2.87 6.58
C PHE A 107 15.34 -3.73 7.69
N GLU A 108 15.17 -3.39 8.97
CA GLU A 108 15.42 -4.31 10.08
C GLU A 108 14.33 -5.38 10.07
N ALA A 109 14.71 -6.61 9.71
CA ALA A 109 13.97 -7.79 10.13
C ALA A 109 13.90 -7.80 11.67
N PRO A 110 12.82 -8.31 12.30
CA PRO A 110 12.80 -8.46 13.75
C PRO A 110 14.05 -9.25 14.14
N ALA A 111 14.84 -8.68 15.05
CA ALA A 111 16.05 -9.32 15.55
C ALA A 111 15.70 -10.76 15.92
N THR A 112 16.25 -11.72 15.18
CA THR A 112 16.10 -13.13 15.50
C THR A 112 16.79 -13.33 16.83
N GLU A 113 16.00 -13.38 17.90
CA GLU A 113 16.43 -13.92 19.18
C GLU A 113 16.95 -15.32 18.91
N ASP A 114 18.23 -15.51 19.23
CA ASP A 114 18.99 -16.74 19.01
C ASP A 114 18.19 -17.97 19.46
N ILE A 115 17.75 -18.78 18.49
CA ILE A 115 17.26 -20.14 18.72
C ILE A 115 18.48 -21.02 19.05
N ARG A 116 19.06 -20.81 20.23
CA ARG A 116 20.10 -21.64 20.82
C ARG A 116 19.96 -21.66 22.34
N GLN A 117 18.88 -22.25 22.83
CA GLN A 117 18.84 -23.10 24.05
C GLN A 117 17.39 -23.44 24.42
N SER A 118 16.82 -24.50 23.84
CA SER A 118 15.67 -25.17 24.46
C SER A 118 15.65 -26.68 24.18
N ASN A 119 16.82 -27.31 24.28
CA ASN A 119 16.88 -28.73 24.64
C ASN A 119 17.11 -28.82 26.15
N ASN A 120 16.03 -28.76 26.95
CA ASN A 120 15.82 -29.69 28.07
C ASN A 120 14.65 -29.32 28.99
N ARG A 121 13.92 -30.38 29.36
CA ARG A 121 13.09 -30.62 30.55
C ARG A 121 11.62 -30.22 30.48
N THR A 122 10.74 -31.17 30.18
CA THR A 122 9.95 -32.03 31.09
C THR A 122 8.86 -31.32 31.89
N ALA A 123 7.67 -31.94 31.77
CA ALA A 123 6.61 -32.08 32.76
C ALA A 123 5.68 -30.88 33.00
N GLY A 124 4.44 -31.06 32.52
CA GLY A 124 3.24 -30.88 33.32
C GLY A 124 2.88 -29.45 33.73
N VAL A 125 1.78 -28.95 33.19
CA VAL A 125 0.59 -28.50 33.91
C VAL A 125 -0.34 -27.91 32.86
N GLY A 126 -1.54 -28.48 32.76
CA GLY A 126 -2.60 -27.90 31.94
C GLY A 126 -2.99 -26.54 32.49
N VAL A 127 -2.78 -25.50 31.71
CA VAL A 127 -3.31 -24.17 31.98
C VAL A 127 -4.38 -23.87 30.93
N LYS A 128 -5.61 -23.70 31.42
CA LYS A 128 -6.72 -23.08 30.66
C LYS A 128 -6.25 -21.70 30.21
N VAL A 129 -6.11 -21.48 28.90
CA VAL A 129 -5.89 -20.14 28.35
C VAL A 129 -7.26 -19.48 28.22
N SER A 130 -7.74 -18.93 29.36
CA SER A 130 -8.67 -17.82 29.35
C SER A 130 -7.96 -16.57 28.82
N GLY A 131 -8.65 -15.80 27.98
CA GLY A 131 -8.09 -14.67 27.23
C GLY A 131 -7.36 -13.58 28.01
N ARG A 132 -6.66 -12.76 27.21
CA ARG A 132 -5.55 -11.82 27.51
C ARG A 132 -4.21 -12.57 27.39
N ASP A 133 -3.38 -12.33 26.37
CA ASP A 133 -2.84 -11.03 25.98
C ASP A 133 -2.75 -10.87 24.44
N ALA A 134 -3.63 -10.05 23.88
CA ALA A 134 -3.31 -9.31 22.67
C ALA A 134 -2.80 -7.96 23.17
N ALA A 135 -1.50 -7.71 23.07
CA ALA A 135 -1.06 -6.32 22.99
C ALA A 135 -1.85 -5.72 21.84
N ALA A 136 -2.75 -4.79 22.14
CA ALA A 136 -3.66 -4.21 21.17
C ALA A 136 -2.80 -3.53 20.10
N ILE A 137 -2.66 -4.20 18.97
CA ILE A 137 -2.15 -3.58 17.75
C ILE A 137 -3.20 -2.52 17.42
N ASP A 138 -2.82 -1.25 17.44
CA ASP A 138 -3.67 -0.13 17.04
C ASP A 138 -3.90 -0.23 15.52
N TRP A 139 -4.80 -1.13 15.15
CA TRP A 139 -5.13 -1.49 13.78
C TRP A 139 -6.65 -1.50 13.64
N ASP A 140 -7.13 -0.63 12.76
CA ASP A 140 -8.53 -0.60 12.34
C ASP A 140 -8.67 -1.41 11.02
N PRO A 141 -9.34 -2.58 11.04
CA PRO A 141 -9.56 -3.41 9.85
C PRO A 141 -10.40 -2.70 8.79
N GLN A 142 -11.23 -1.71 9.17
CA GLN A 142 -12.14 -1.00 8.28
C GLN A 142 -11.66 0.40 7.90
N GLN A 143 -10.42 0.78 8.24
CA GLN A 143 -9.95 2.14 8.03
C GLN A 143 -10.14 2.64 6.59
N SER A 144 -10.73 3.83 6.47
CA SER A 144 -10.96 4.52 5.20
C SER A 144 -9.74 5.31 4.74
N ALA A 145 -8.85 5.66 5.68
CA ALA A 145 -7.59 6.29 5.38
C ALA A 145 -6.67 5.32 4.63
N ARG A 146 -5.91 5.84 3.67
CA ARG A 146 -4.95 5.05 2.90
C ARG A 146 -3.84 4.52 3.81
N GLY A 147 -3.69 3.21 3.91
CA GLY A 147 -2.65 2.55 4.71
C GLY A 147 -1.29 2.47 4.01
N ASN A 148 -1.28 2.44 2.67
CA ASN A 148 -0.04 2.44 1.89
C ASN A 148 0.49 3.86 1.61
N PRO A 149 1.81 4.11 1.70
CA PRO A 149 2.39 5.40 1.34
C PRO A 149 2.27 5.66 -0.16
N THR A 150 2.11 6.94 -0.55
CA THR A 150 2.01 7.36 -1.96
C THR A 150 3.19 6.83 -2.78
N GLY A 151 2.88 6.14 -3.90
CA GLY A 151 3.90 5.54 -4.79
C GLY A 151 4.50 4.22 -4.29
N GLY A 152 4.09 3.73 -3.12
CA GLY A 152 4.50 2.45 -2.55
C GLY A 152 3.53 1.30 -2.81
N TYR A 153 2.66 1.40 -3.81
CA TYR A 153 1.64 0.38 -4.10
C TYR A 153 1.30 0.33 -5.58
N VAL A 154 0.72 -0.80 -5.99
CA VAL A 154 0.01 -0.95 -7.25
C VAL A 154 -1.49 -1.00 -7.00
N THR A 155 -2.25 -0.41 -7.90
CA THR A 155 -3.71 -0.33 -7.82
C THR A 155 -4.33 -1.18 -8.92
N PHE A 156 -5.32 -1.98 -8.56
CA PHE A 156 -6.19 -2.71 -9.46
C PHE A 156 -7.61 -2.17 -9.31
N GLU A 157 -8.17 -1.63 -10.38
CA GLU A 157 -9.50 -1.02 -10.36
C GLU A 157 -10.55 -1.92 -11.01
N GLY A 158 -11.78 -1.83 -10.52
CA GLY A 158 -12.92 -2.54 -11.08
C GLY A 158 -13.29 -2.10 -12.50
N HIS A 159 -14.04 -2.95 -13.21
CA HIS A 159 -14.58 -2.62 -14.52
C HIS A 159 -15.66 -1.52 -14.42
N GLN A 160 -15.30 -0.24 -14.47
CA GLN A 160 -16.29 0.86 -14.50
C GLN A 160 -17.05 0.97 -15.83
N GLY A 161 -16.38 0.70 -16.94
CA GLY A 161 -16.95 0.92 -18.29
C GLY A 161 -18.20 0.09 -18.57
N ILE A 162 -18.27 -1.14 -18.03
CA ILE A 162 -19.43 -2.02 -18.26
C ILE A 162 -20.69 -1.48 -17.58
N TYR A 163 -20.56 -0.88 -16.40
CA TYR A 163 -21.67 -0.29 -15.68
C TYR A 163 -22.22 0.96 -16.39
N TRP A 164 -21.34 1.79 -16.98
CA TRP A 164 -21.77 2.91 -17.82
C TRP A 164 -22.55 2.47 -19.06
N VAL A 165 -22.14 1.37 -19.70
CA VAL A 165 -22.87 0.79 -20.84
C VAL A 165 -24.24 0.27 -20.39
N LEU A 166 -24.32 -0.43 -19.25
CA LEU A 166 -25.59 -0.90 -18.68
C LEU A 166 -26.53 0.25 -18.33
N VAL A 167 -26.03 1.32 -17.70
CA VAL A 167 -26.79 2.54 -17.43
C VAL A 167 -27.33 3.14 -18.73
N GLY A 168 -26.50 3.23 -19.78
CA GLY A 168 -26.94 3.70 -21.10
C GLY A 168 -28.06 2.86 -21.71
N ILE A 169 -27.96 1.53 -21.62
CA ILE A 169 -29.01 0.61 -22.09
C ILE A 169 -30.30 0.80 -21.29
N LEU A 170 -30.22 0.91 -19.96
CA LEU A 170 -31.39 1.12 -19.12
C LEU A 170 -32.06 2.47 -19.37
N LEU A 171 -31.28 3.53 -19.62
CA LEU A 171 -31.83 4.84 -20.01
C LEU A 171 -32.57 4.77 -21.36
N LEU A 172 -32.04 4.01 -22.32
CA LEU A 172 -32.71 3.78 -23.61
C LEU A 172 -34.02 2.99 -23.41
N MET A 173 -34.01 1.94 -22.58
CA MET A 173 -35.19 1.14 -22.24
C MET A 173 -36.26 1.99 -21.55
N ALA A 174 -35.89 2.82 -20.59
CA ALA A 174 -36.79 3.75 -19.92
C ALA A 174 -37.41 4.77 -20.91
N ALA A 175 -36.63 5.28 -21.87
CA ALA A 175 -37.14 6.17 -22.92
C ALA A 175 -38.17 5.48 -23.82
N LEU A 176 -37.91 4.23 -24.23
CA LEU A 176 -38.85 3.42 -24.99
C LEU A 176 -40.13 3.13 -24.18
N ALA A 177 -40.02 2.74 -22.92
CA ALA A 177 -41.17 2.51 -22.04
C ALA A 177 -42.00 3.79 -21.83
N ALA A 178 -41.36 4.97 -21.76
CA ALA A 178 -42.06 6.25 -21.64
C ALA A 178 -42.96 6.54 -22.85
N THR A 179 -42.55 6.17 -24.07
CA THR A 179 -43.43 6.26 -25.25
C THR A 179 -44.67 5.37 -25.12
N GLY A 180 -44.51 4.18 -24.52
CA GLY A 180 -45.62 3.27 -24.22
C GLY A 180 -46.64 3.85 -23.23
N VAL A 181 -46.19 4.66 -22.26
CA VAL A 181 -47.07 5.39 -21.33
C VAL A 181 -47.93 6.44 -22.05
N ILE A 182 -47.44 7.02 -23.13
CA ILE A 182 -48.17 8.07 -23.88
C ILE A 182 -49.22 7.45 -24.81
N VAL A 183 -48.88 6.35 -25.48
CA VAL A 183 -49.67 5.80 -26.61
C VAL A 183 -50.55 4.60 -26.20
N GLY A 184 -50.26 3.93 -25.09
CA GLY A 184 -50.94 2.69 -24.69
C GLY A 184 -52.31 2.83 -24.06
N ASP A 185 -53.03 1.71 -23.96
CA ASP A 185 -54.25 1.59 -23.15
C ASP A 185 -53.95 1.56 -21.64
N ALA A 186 -54.99 1.62 -20.81
CA ALA A 186 -54.86 1.75 -19.36
C ALA A 186 -54.00 0.63 -18.72
N ALA A 187 -54.12 -0.62 -19.17
CA ALA A 187 -53.35 -1.73 -18.60
C ALA A 187 -51.88 -1.65 -19.02
N TRP A 188 -51.62 -1.35 -20.30
CA TRP A 188 -50.26 -1.18 -20.82
C TRP A 188 -49.52 -0.01 -20.15
N ARG A 189 -50.21 1.12 -19.94
CA ARG A 189 -49.62 2.30 -19.27
C ARG A 189 -49.14 1.97 -17.85
N ILE A 190 -49.94 1.21 -17.09
CA ILE A 190 -49.57 0.76 -15.74
C ILE A 190 -48.32 -0.13 -15.81
N ALA A 191 -48.27 -1.07 -16.75
CA ALA A 191 -47.12 -1.94 -16.94
C ALA A 191 -45.84 -1.15 -17.28
N CYS A 192 -45.91 -0.17 -18.19
CA CYS A 192 -44.77 0.69 -18.53
C CYS A 192 -44.30 1.52 -17.34
N VAL A 193 -45.21 2.04 -16.50
CA VAL A 193 -44.83 2.80 -15.28
C VAL A 193 -44.10 1.91 -14.28
N VAL A 194 -44.58 0.67 -14.05
CA VAL A 194 -43.90 -0.30 -13.16
C VAL A 194 -42.52 -0.64 -13.70
N PHE A 195 -42.40 -0.86 -15.02
CA PHE A 195 -41.12 -1.13 -15.66
C PHE A 195 -40.12 0.03 -15.50
N ILE A 196 -40.56 1.27 -15.74
CA ILE A 196 -39.73 2.47 -15.52
C ILE A 196 -39.28 2.57 -14.07
N ALA A 197 -40.14 2.26 -13.10
CA ALA A 197 -39.76 2.29 -11.68
C ALA A 197 -38.65 1.28 -11.35
N ILE A 198 -38.71 0.07 -11.92
CA ILE A 198 -37.67 -0.95 -11.79
C ILE A 198 -36.37 -0.48 -12.47
N ASP A 199 -36.47 0.04 -13.70
CA ASP A 199 -35.33 0.56 -14.46
C ASP A 199 -34.61 1.68 -13.71
N VAL A 200 -35.36 2.62 -13.11
CA VAL A 200 -34.78 3.69 -12.28
C VAL A 200 -34.02 3.11 -11.09
N ALA A 201 -34.56 2.11 -10.40
CA ALA A 201 -33.87 1.46 -9.30
C ALA A 201 -32.57 0.77 -9.76
N LEU A 202 -32.59 0.12 -10.93
CA LEU A 202 -31.40 -0.49 -11.53
C LEU A 202 -30.37 0.56 -11.95
N ILE A 203 -30.79 1.67 -12.56
CA ILE A 203 -29.93 2.79 -12.95
C ILE A 203 -29.22 3.34 -11.73
N ILE A 204 -29.93 3.60 -10.63
CA ILE A 204 -29.32 4.09 -9.37
C ILE A 204 -28.27 3.10 -8.86
N GLY A 205 -28.58 1.80 -8.87
CA GLY A 205 -27.64 0.76 -8.46
C GLY A 205 -26.36 0.71 -9.30
N PHE A 206 -26.50 0.63 -10.62
CA PHE A 206 -25.35 0.56 -11.53
C PHE A 206 -24.57 1.88 -11.60
N TRP A 207 -25.24 3.02 -11.47
CA TRP A 207 -24.59 4.33 -11.36
C TRP A 207 -23.66 4.39 -10.14
N GLY A 208 -24.14 3.91 -8.98
CA GLY A 208 -23.31 3.82 -7.78
C GLY A 208 -22.06 2.98 -7.99
N LEU A 209 -22.21 1.81 -8.62
CA LEU A 209 -21.09 0.91 -8.96
C LEU A 209 -20.12 1.53 -9.98
N ALA A 210 -20.63 2.35 -10.91
CA ALA A 210 -19.81 3.06 -11.89
C ALA A 210 -18.99 4.19 -11.23
N MET A 211 -19.58 4.90 -10.27
CA MET A 211 -18.94 6.04 -9.59
C MET A 211 -17.91 5.62 -8.54
N GLN A 212 -18.12 4.47 -7.87
CA GLN A 212 -17.25 3.97 -6.81
C GLN A 212 -16.86 2.52 -7.08
N PRO A 213 -15.94 2.27 -8.04
CA PRO A 213 -15.52 0.92 -8.36
C PRO A 213 -14.78 0.30 -7.19
N VAL A 214 -14.87 -1.03 -7.10
CA VAL A 214 -13.98 -1.79 -6.22
C VAL A 214 -12.54 -1.50 -6.62
N ARG A 215 -11.71 -1.15 -5.65
CA ARG A 215 -10.28 -0.90 -5.84
C ARG A 215 -9.51 -1.77 -4.88
N LEU A 216 -8.54 -2.51 -5.40
CA LEU A 216 -7.57 -3.27 -4.62
C LEU A 216 -6.21 -2.58 -4.75
N GLU A 217 -5.59 -2.28 -3.61
CA GLU A 217 -4.24 -1.76 -3.51
C GLU A 217 -3.35 -2.77 -2.82
N VAL A 218 -2.28 -3.16 -3.49
CA VAL A 218 -1.23 -4.02 -2.92
C VAL A 218 0.02 -3.17 -2.83
N GLY A 219 0.49 -2.91 -1.60
CA GLY A 219 1.60 -2.00 -1.38
C GLY A 219 2.54 -2.45 -0.29
N VAL A 220 3.55 -1.62 -0.03
CA VAL A 220 4.66 -1.95 0.89
C VAL A 220 4.23 -2.12 2.35
N ALA A 221 3.13 -1.51 2.77
CA ALA A 221 2.64 -1.58 4.14
C ALA A 221 1.60 -2.70 4.31
N GLY A 222 0.86 -3.03 3.26
CA GLY A 222 -0.16 -4.06 3.30
C GLY A 222 -1.08 -4.06 2.09
N VAL A 223 -2.20 -4.75 2.26
CA VAL A 223 -3.27 -4.83 1.28
C VAL A 223 -4.44 -3.97 1.75
N GLN A 224 -4.88 -3.06 0.89
CA GLN A 224 -6.09 -2.27 1.11
C GLN A 224 -7.09 -2.51 0.02
N THR A 225 -8.37 -2.58 0.39
CA THR A 225 -9.46 -2.68 -0.58
C THR A 225 -10.51 -1.64 -0.27
N PHE A 226 -10.99 -0.97 -1.30
CA PHE A 226 -12.06 0.01 -1.22
C PHE A 226 -13.26 -0.56 -1.94
N PHE A 227 -14.36 -0.75 -1.21
CA PHE A 227 -15.67 -1.08 -1.74
C PHE A 227 -16.54 0.18 -1.72
N PRO A 228 -17.71 0.18 -2.39
CA PRO A 228 -18.60 1.34 -2.39
C PRO A 228 -19.08 1.76 -0.98
N LYS A 229 -19.21 0.80 -0.06
CA LYS A 229 -19.77 1.06 1.29
C LYS A 229 -18.75 0.99 2.41
N ASN A 230 -17.71 0.19 2.26
CA ASN A 230 -16.70 -0.02 3.28
C ASN A 230 -15.31 -0.16 2.67
N SER A 231 -14.30 -0.05 3.50
CA SER A 231 -12.90 -0.31 3.18
C SER A 231 -12.41 -1.46 4.03
N ALA A 232 -11.38 -2.14 3.56
CA ALA A 232 -10.67 -3.13 4.33
C ALA A 232 -9.18 -2.86 4.26
N TRP A 233 -8.51 -2.93 5.39
CA TRP A 233 -7.08 -2.74 5.51
C TRP A 233 -6.45 -3.87 6.27
N MET A 234 -5.48 -4.55 5.66
CA MET A 234 -4.70 -5.59 6.30
C MET A 234 -3.20 -5.31 6.09
N PRO A 235 -2.47 -4.88 7.13
CA PRO A 235 -1.03 -4.66 7.05
C PRO A 235 -0.27 -6.00 6.99
N TRP A 236 0.94 -5.99 6.42
CA TRP A 236 1.69 -7.23 6.18
C TRP A 236 2.07 -7.97 7.45
N ASP A 237 2.35 -7.26 8.54
CA ASP A 237 2.68 -7.81 9.85
C ASP A 237 1.59 -8.74 10.39
N LEU A 238 0.32 -8.46 10.07
CA LEU A 238 -0.83 -9.25 10.47
C LEU A 238 -1.16 -10.41 9.52
N ILE A 239 -0.52 -10.50 8.35
CA ILE A 239 -0.84 -11.53 7.33
C ILE A 239 0.12 -12.70 7.46
N ASP A 240 -0.31 -13.85 7.97
CA ASP A 240 0.55 -15.04 8.03
C ASP A 240 0.81 -15.62 6.63
N ARG A 241 -0.23 -15.61 5.79
CA ARG A 241 -0.18 -16.05 4.39
C ARG A 241 -1.21 -15.30 3.58
N ILE A 242 -0.91 -15.01 2.31
CA ILE A 242 -1.88 -14.47 1.36
C ILE A 242 -1.84 -15.26 0.05
N ASP A 243 -3.01 -15.49 -0.56
CA ASP A 243 -3.10 -16.24 -1.81
C ASP A 243 -4.35 -15.85 -2.60
N VAL A 244 -4.31 -16.05 -3.91
CA VAL A 244 -5.47 -15.95 -4.78
C VAL A 244 -6.06 -17.35 -4.95
N THR A 245 -7.15 -17.61 -4.23
CA THR A 245 -7.81 -18.92 -4.17
C THR A 245 -9.30 -18.83 -4.53
N ARG A 246 -9.96 -19.98 -4.64
CA ARG A 246 -11.42 -20.04 -4.83
C ARG A 246 -12.11 -20.05 -3.47
N ILE A 247 -13.06 -19.13 -3.30
CA ILE A 247 -13.90 -18.96 -2.12
C ILE A 247 -15.34 -19.01 -2.62
N ASP A 248 -16.11 -19.99 -2.17
CA ASP A 248 -17.49 -20.24 -2.62
C ASP A 248 -17.64 -20.27 -4.16
N GLY A 249 -16.66 -20.90 -4.84
CA GLY A 249 -16.64 -21.05 -6.29
C GLY A 249 -16.01 -19.89 -7.07
N ASN A 250 -15.86 -18.71 -6.47
CA ASN A 250 -15.31 -17.51 -7.11
C ASN A 250 -13.84 -17.28 -6.74
N LEU A 251 -13.04 -16.73 -7.65
CA LEU A 251 -11.66 -16.34 -7.35
C LEU A 251 -11.64 -15.09 -6.46
N GLY A 252 -10.92 -15.18 -5.35
CA GLY A 252 -10.76 -14.10 -4.38
C GLY A 252 -9.36 -14.09 -3.78
N LEU A 253 -8.99 -12.93 -3.24
CA LEU A 253 -7.79 -12.73 -2.46
C LEU A 253 -8.09 -13.10 -1.01
N ALA A 254 -7.48 -14.18 -0.52
CA ALA A 254 -7.63 -14.65 0.85
C ALA A 254 -6.35 -14.36 1.64
N ALA A 255 -6.49 -13.78 2.83
CA ALA A 255 -5.40 -13.61 3.78
C ALA A 255 -5.68 -14.42 5.05
N TRP A 256 -4.74 -15.30 5.40
CA TRP A 256 -4.73 -16.01 6.67
C TRP A 256 -4.05 -15.15 7.72
N SER A 257 -4.73 -14.99 8.85
CA SER A 257 -4.25 -14.22 9.98
C SER A 257 -4.89 -14.76 11.25
N ARG A 258 -4.13 -14.77 12.35
CA ARG A 258 -4.69 -14.94 13.70
C ARG A 258 -5.71 -13.86 14.11
N HIS A 259 -5.80 -12.75 13.36
CA HIS A 259 -6.76 -11.65 13.58
C HIS A 259 -7.85 -11.60 12.49
N ALA A 260 -8.02 -12.67 11.70
CA ALA A 260 -9.00 -12.69 10.61
C ALA A 260 -10.45 -12.54 11.11
N ASP A 261 -10.72 -12.92 12.36
CA ASP A 261 -12.00 -12.78 13.06
C ASP A 261 -12.36 -11.33 13.44
N ALA A 262 -11.43 -10.38 13.26
CA ALA A 262 -11.72 -8.95 13.36
C ALA A 262 -12.59 -8.43 12.19
N TYR A 263 -12.71 -9.19 11.11
CA TYR A 263 -13.60 -8.88 10.00
C TYR A 263 -14.99 -9.51 10.19
N PRO A 264 -16.07 -8.83 9.74
CA PRO A 264 -17.42 -9.37 9.80
C PRO A 264 -17.54 -10.66 9.00
N THR A 265 -18.50 -11.51 9.33
CA THR A 265 -18.75 -12.73 8.55
C THR A 265 -19.57 -12.42 7.30
N ALA A 266 -19.46 -13.29 6.28
CA ALA A 266 -20.23 -13.15 5.04
C ALA A 266 -21.74 -13.09 5.33
N GLY A 267 -22.38 -11.96 5.01
CA GLY A 267 -23.82 -11.73 5.22
C GLY A 267 -24.15 -10.60 6.19
N GLU A 268 -23.22 -10.17 7.05
CA GLU A 268 -23.46 -9.10 8.03
C GLU A 268 -23.30 -7.68 7.41
N GLU A 269 -22.33 -7.48 6.52
CA GLU A 269 -22.03 -6.16 5.93
C GLU A 269 -22.24 -6.05 4.40
N GLY A 270 -22.61 -7.16 3.73
CA GLY A 270 -22.78 -7.19 2.27
C GLY A 270 -21.46 -7.38 1.49
N MET A 271 -21.32 -6.72 0.33
CA MET A 271 -20.14 -6.82 -0.55
C MET A 271 -18.95 -6.09 0.09
N GLY A 272 -18.12 -6.82 0.83
CA GLY A 272 -16.91 -6.29 1.47
C GLY A 272 -15.96 -7.41 1.91
N ALA A 273 -14.85 -7.02 2.54
CA ALA A 273 -13.93 -7.99 3.13
C ALA A 273 -14.61 -8.69 4.31
N HIS A 274 -14.50 -10.00 4.39
CA HIS A 274 -15.23 -10.78 5.38
C HIS A 274 -14.46 -12.02 5.81
N TYR A 275 -14.65 -12.40 7.07
CA TYR A 275 -14.10 -13.63 7.63
C TYR A 275 -14.84 -14.86 7.09
N VAL A 276 -14.06 -15.88 6.71
CA VAL A 276 -14.55 -17.17 6.22
C VAL A 276 -14.12 -18.27 7.22
N PRO A 277 -15.02 -18.67 8.14
CA PRO A 277 -14.68 -19.62 9.21
C PRO A 277 -14.18 -20.98 8.70
N SER A 278 -14.68 -21.45 7.55
CA SER A 278 -14.27 -22.72 6.95
C SER A 278 -12.81 -22.73 6.46
N LEU A 279 -12.25 -21.57 6.14
CA LEU A 279 -10.88 -21.39 5.67
C LEU A 279 -9.94 -20.85 6.77
N GLY A 280 -10.49 -20.32 7.86
CA GLY A 280 -9.72 -19.59 8.88
C GLY A 280 -9.00 -18.38 8.29
N ALA A 281 -9.63 -17.71 7.32
CA ALA A 281 -9.04 -16.61 6.55
C ALA A 281 -10.06 -15.50 6.32
N VAL A 282 -9.57 -14.29 6.05
CA VAL A 282 -10.40 -13.21 5.53
C VAL A 282 -10.32 -13.18 4.01
N THR A 283 -11.48 -13.07 3.36
CA THR A 283 -11.57 -12.69 1.97
C THR A 283 -11.41 -11.19 1.87
N LEU A 284 -10.28 -10.70 1.37
CA LEU A 284 -10.02 -9.27 1.23
C LEU A 284 -10.72 -8.68 -0.01
N CYS A 285 -10.68 -9.38 -1.14
CA CYS A 285 -11.24 -8.87 -2.40
C CYS A 285 -11.65 -9.98 -3.36
N PRO A 286 -12.85 -9.94 -3.96
CA PRO A 286 -13.16 -10.78 -5.13
C PRO A 286 -12.38 -10.28 -6.36
N LEU A 287 -11.78 -11.19 -7.12
CA LEU A 287 -11.01 -10.80 -8.32
C LEU A 287 -11.89 -10.56 -9.55
N GLY A 288 -13.06 -11.21 -9.62
CA GLY A 288 -13.94 -11.13 -10.80
C GLY A 288 -14.28 -9.70 -11.26
N PRO A 289 -14.62 -8.77 -10.35
CA PRO A 289 -14.89 -7.38 -10.73
C PRO A 289 -13.67 -6.56 -11.17
N LEU A 290 -12.45 -6.98 -10.83
CA LEU A 290 -11.22 -6.22 -11.09
C LEU A 290 -10.79 -6.28 -12.56
N ARG A 291 -10.21 -5.20 -13.08
CA ARG A 291 -9.47 -5.15 -14.34
C ARG A 291 -8.06 -5.71 -14.16
N ALA A 292 -7.96 -6.89 -13.56
CA ALA A 292 -6.70 -7.53 -13.25
C ALA A 292 -6.83 -9.05 -13.35
N GLY A 293 -5.89 -9.68 -14.03
CA GLY A 293 -5.77 -11.14 -14.06
C GLY A 293 -5.17 -11.68 -12.76
N ARG A 294 -5.47 -12.93 -12.41
CA ARG A 294 -4.86 -13.64 -11.27
C ARG A 294 -3.34 -13.49 -11.24
N ARG A 295 -2.67 -13.61 -12.39
CA ARG A 295 -1.20 -13.54 -12.49
C ARG A 295 -0.65 -12.16 -12.13
N GLU A 296 -1.36 -11.09 -12.44
CA GLU A 296 -0.93 -9.72 -12.14
C GLU A 296 -1.05 -9.43 -10.64
N VAL A 297 -2.18 -9.83 -10.05
CA VAL A 297 -2.39 -9.73 -8.60
C VAL A 297 -1.36 -10.56 -7.84
N VAL A 298 -1.13 -11.82 -8.25
CA VAL A 298 -0.10 -12.67 -7.63
C VAL A 298 1.29 -12.06 -7.77
N ARG A 299 1.66 -11.50 -8.94
CA ARG A 299 2.95 -10.84 -9.13
C ARG A 299 3.11 -9.64 -8.18
N ALA A 300 2.05 -8.86 -7.98
CA ALA A 300 2.06 -7.75 -7.03
C ALA A 300 2.21 -8.25 -5.58
N LEU A 301 1.49 -9.30 -5.20
CA LEU A 301 1.61 -9.92 -3.87
C LEU A 301 3.00 -10.50 -3.64
N GLN A 302 3.64 -11.09 -4.65
CA GLN A 302 5.02 -11.58 -4.55
C GLN A 302 6.02 -10.43 -4.41
N PHE A 303 5.80 -9.33 -5.14
CA PHE A 303 6.68 -8.17 -5.08
C PHE A 303 6.59 -7.43 -3.74
N TYR A 304 5.39 -7.21 -3.21
CA TYR A 304 5.16 -6.44 -1.99
C TYR A 304 5.06 -7.31 -0.71
N GLY A 305 4.66 -8.56 -0.84
CA GLY A 305 4.20 -9.40 0.27
C GLY A 305 5.28 -10.09 1.09
N GLN A 306 6.53 -9.63 1.05
CA GLN A 306 7.60 -10.06 1.98
C GLN A 306 7.71 -11.60 2.16
N ASN A 307 7.62 -12.38 1.07
CA ASN A 307 7.59 -13.86 1.05
C ASN A 307 6.37 -14.54 1.69
N ARG A 308 5.28 -13.80 1.98
CA ARG A 308 4.01 -14.32 2.52
C ARG A 308 3.01 -14.76 1.44
N CYS A 309 3.32 -14.50 0.16
CA CYS A 309 2.55 -15.01 -0.98
C CYS A 309 3.03 -16.42 -1.33
N ALA A 310 2.12 -17.40 -1.30
CA ALA A 310 2.37 -18.76 -1.73
C ALA A 310 2.25 -18.95 -3.25
#